data_AF-U1MS47-F1
#
_entry.id   AF-U1MS47-F1
#
_cell.length_a   1.000
_cell.length_b   1.000
_cell.length_c   1.000
_cell.angle_alpha   90.00
_cell.angle_beta   90.00
_cell.angle_gamma   90.00
#
_symmetry.space_group_name_H-M   'P 1'
#
loop_
_entity.id
_entity.type
_entity.pdbx_description
1 polymer ?
#
loop_
_entity_poly.entity_id
_entity_poly.type
_entity_poly.pdbx_seq_one_letter_code
_entity_poly.pdbx_strand_id
1 'polypeptide(L)'
;MVDERVISLALEQIEQYYNELKTKRETLPRQEFLSSITEQRAVERMFEDAIQACVDLAQHIASRKFGFGVRISKGVVQLLE
;
A
#
# COMPACT_ATOMS: atom_id res chain seq x y z
N MET A 1 -22.00 -5.28 -8.54
CA MET A 1 -20.82 -5.35 -9.44
C MET A 1 -19.65 -4.68 -8.74
N VAL A 2 -18.47 -5.26 -8.84
CA VAL A 2 -17.22 -4.58 -8.45
C VAL A 2 -17.06 -3.38 -9.38
N ASP A 3 -16.79 -2.20 -8.81
CA ASP A 3 -16.65 -0.99 -9.61
C ASP A 3 -15.22 -0.93 -10.19
N GLU A 4 -15.10 -1.24 -11.47
CA GLU A 4 -13.84 -1.25 -12.21
C GLU A 4 -13.11 0.10 -12.16
N ARG A 5 -13.85 1.21 -12.04
CA ARG A 5 -13.25 2.54 -11.91
C ARG A 5 -12.59 2.73 -10.55
N VAL A 6 -13.21 2.21 -9.49
CA VAL A 6 -12.64 2.28 -8.12
C VAL A 6 -11.39 1.42 -8.03
N ILE A 7 -11.37 0.25 -8.67
CA ILE A 7 -10.16 -0.58 -8.74
C ILE A 7 -9.05 0.11 -9.54
N SER A 8 -9.39 0.67 -10.70
CA SER A 8 -8.40 1.34 -11.56
C SER A 8 -7.74 2.51 -10.83
N LEU A 9 -8.55 3.36 -10.17
CA LEU A 9 -8.03 4.49 -9.38
C LEU A 9 -7.15 4.02 -8.20
N ALA A 10 -7.54 2.95 -7.52
CA ALA A 10 -6.74 2.39 -6.42
C ALA A 10 -5.41 1.83 -6.91
N LEU A 11 -5.39 1.17 -8.08
CA LEU A 11 -4.16 0.66 -8.69
C LEU A 11 -3.24 1.80 -9.15
N GLU A 12 -3.78 2.85 -9.76
CA GLU A 12 -3.01 4.06 -10.11
C GLU A 12 -2.38 4.70 -8.87
N GLN A 13 -3.12 4.78 -7.76
CA GLN A 13 -2.60 5.32 -6.50
C GLN A 13 -1.46 4.46 -5.92
N ILE A 14 -1.57 3.12 -5.99
CA ILE A 14 -0.52 2.19 -5.56
C ILE A 14 0.72 2.33 -6.45
N GLU A 15 0.54 2.45 -7.76
CA GLU A 15 1.63 2.66 -8.71
C GLU A 15 2.35 3.99 -8.44
N GLN A 16 1.62 5.06 -8.11
CA GLN A 16 2.21 6.32 -7.71
C GLN A 16 3.10 6.16 -6.47
N TYR A 17 2.59 5.54 -5.40
CA TYR A 17 3.38 5.31 -4.19
C TYR A 17 4.63 4.46 -4.44
N TYR A 18 4.50 3.44 -5.30
CA TYR A 18 5.66 2.63 -5.71
C TYR A 18 6.71 3.47 -6.44
N ASN A 19 6.29 4.32 -7.36
CA ASN A 19 7.20 5.19 -8.11
C ASN A 19 7.88 6.23 -7.21
N GLU A 20 7.17 6.77 -6.22
CA GLU A 20 7.75 7.67 -5.22
C GLU A 20 8.81 6.94 -4.36
N LEU A 21 8.53 5.72 -3.88
CA LEU A 21 9.50 4.90 -3.15
C LEU A 21 10.71 4.54 -4.00
N LYS A 22 10.49 4.20 -5.28
CA LYS A 22 11.58 3.92 -6.23
C LYS A 22 12.45 5.15 -6.44
N THR A 23 11.84 6.31 -6.65
CA THR A 23 12.55 7.58 -6.78
C THR A 23 13.36 7.87 -5.53
N LYS A 24 12.76 7.71 -4.34
CA LYS A 24 13.44 7.92 -3.06
C LYS A 24 14.65 6.99 -2.89
N ARG A 25 14.55 5.72 -3.31
CA ARG A 25 15.67 4.78 -3.32
C ARG A 25 16.80 5.22 -4.27
N GLU A 26 16.45 5.83 -5.40
CA GLU A 26 17.43 6.31 -6.39
C GLU A 26 18.10 7.62 -5.97
N THR A 27 17.40 8.47 -5.22
CA THR A 27 17.89 9.81 -4.83
C THR A 27 18.46 9.89 -3.43
N LEU A 28 18.14 8.96 -2.53
CA LEU A 28 18.62 8.95 -1.15
C LEU A 28 19.74 7.91 -0.95
N PRO A 29 21.01 8.34 -0.77
CA PRO A 29 22.10 7.43 -0.47
C PRO A 29 21.87 6.68 0.85
N ARG A 30 22.29 5.42 0.91
CA ARG A 30 22.14 4.58 2.11
C ARG A 30 22.75 5.21 3.36
N GLN A 31 23.90 5.88 3.25
CA GLN A 31 24.55 6.52 4.39
C GLN A 31 23.71 7.67 4.96
N GLU A 32 23.13 8.49 4.08
CA GLU A 32 22.27 9.61 4.45
C GLU A 32 20.99 9.08 5.13
N PHE A 33 20.36 8.07 4.55
CA PHE A 33 19.22 7.37 5.14
C PHE A 33 19.52 6.84 6.55
N LEU A 34 20.65 6.14 6.75
CA LEU A 34 21.01 5.57 8.06
C LEU A 34 21.35 6.64 9.11
N SER A 35 21.81 7.81 8.67
CA SER A 35 22.14 8.93 9.56
C SER A 35 20.95 9.82 9.94
N SER A 36 19.81 9.70 9.25
CA SER A 36 18.66 10.59 9.42
C SER A 36 17.39 9.85 9.83
N ILE A 37 16.99 10.03 11.09
CA ILE A 37 15.71 9.50 11.62
C ILE A 37 14.52 10.10 10.86
N THR A 38 14.62 11.35 10.41
CA THR A 38 13.57 12.01 9.62
C THR A 38 13.37 11.30 8.28
N GLU A 39 14.46 10.96 7.59
CA GLU A 39 14.38 10.23 6.33
C GLU A 39 13.86 8.80 6.53
N GLN A 40 14.29 8.13 7.60
CA GLN A 40 13.77 6.80 7.97
C GLN A 40 12.26 6.82 8.17
N ARG A 41 11.75 7.76 8.99
CA ARG A 41 10.32 7.91 9.22
C ARG A 41 9.54 8.29 7.96
N ALA A 42 10.12 9.12 7.10
CA ALA A 42 9.49 9.48 5.83
C ALA A 42 9.30 8.23 4.95
N VAL A 43 10.34 7.41 4.80
CA VAL A 43 10.28 6.15 4.03
C VAL A 43 9.33 5.14 4.68
N GLU A 44 9.37 4.98 6.00
CA GLU A 44 8.43 4.12 6.73
C GLU A 44 6.97 4.53 6.48
N ARG A 45 6.68 5.83 6.49
CA ARG A 45 5.34 6.34 6.23
C ARG A 45 4.89 6.11 4.79
N MET A 46 5.78 6.28 3.82
CA MET A 46 5.49 5.95 2.42
C MET A 46 5.15 4.46 2.24
N PHE A 47 5.84 3.56 2.96
CA PHE A 47 5.48 2.15 2.98
C PHE A 47 4.14 1.89 3.66
N GLU A 48 3.86 2.55 4.78
CA GLU A 48 2.57 2.47 5.49
C GLU A 48 1.40 2.85 4.56
N ASP A 49 1.53 3.99 3.86
CA ASP A 49 0.52 4.49 2.94
C ASP A 49 0.29 3.53 1.76
N ALA A 50 1.37 2.99 1.18
CA ALA A 50 1.28 2.01 0.09
C ALA A 50 0.62 0.69 0.53
N ILE A 51 0.98 0.18 1.71
CA ILE A 51 0.39 -1.04 2.27
C ILE A 51 -1.10 -0.81 2.56
N GLN A 52 -1.46 0.34 3.12
CA GLN A 52 -2.85 0.65 3.43
C GLN A 52 -3.70 0.73 2.16
N ALA A 53 -3.21 1.36 1.09
CA ALA A 53 -3.90 1.39 -0.20
C ALA A 53 -4.16 -0.02 -0.76
N CYS A 54 -3.18 -0.93 -0.65
CA CYS A 54 -3.36 -2.34 -1.01
C CYS A 54 -4.42 -3.05 -0.14
N VAL A 55 -4.42 -2.80 1.17
CA VAL A 55 -5.42 -3.36 2.10
C VAL A 55 -6.83 -2.85 1.76
N ASP A 56 -6.98 -1.57 1.49
CA ASP A 56 -8.26 -0.96 1.15
C ASP A 56 -8.80 -1.52 -0.17
N LEU A 57 -7.94 -1.72 -1.17
CA LEU A 57 -8.30 -2.39 -2.42
C LEU A 57 -8.75 -3.85 -2.17
N ALA A 58 -7.99 -4.61 -1.37
CA ALA A 58 -8.35 -5.98 -1.02
C ALA A 58 -9.69 -6.05 -0.27
N GLN A 59 -9.91 -5.14 0.68
CA GLN A 59 -11.18 -5.01 1.41
C GLN A 59 -12.34 -4.65 0.48
N HIS A 60 -12.13 -3.75 -0.49
CA HIS A 60 -13.16 -3.39 -1.47
C HIS A 60 -13.57 -4.60 -2.31
N ILE A 61 -12.60 -5.35 -2.83
CA ILE A 61 -12.83 -6.57 -3.60
C ILE A 61 -13.54 -7.62 -2.73
N ALA A 62 -13.06 -7.85 -1.51
CA ALA A 62 -13.62 -8.85 -0.59
C ALA A 62 -15.05 -8.51 -0.15
N SER A 63 -15.31 -7.26 0.24
CA SER A 63 -16.65 -6.80 0.67
C SER A 63 -17.67 -6.91 -0.46
N ARG A 64 -17.24 -6.69 -1.71
CA ARG A 64 -18.12 -6.76 -2.90
C ARG A 64 -18.30 -8.18 -3.43
N LYS A 65 -17.30 -9.06 -3.30
CA LYS A 65 -17.39 -10.48 -3.71
C LYS A 65 -18.10 -11.35 -2.67
N PHE A 66 -17.90 -11.07 -1.38
CA PHE A 66 -18.35 -11.96 -0.30
C PHE A 66 -19.42 -11.33 0.61
N GLY A 67 -19.82 -10.07 0.39
CA GLY A 67 -20.92 -9.44 1.13
C GLY A 67 -20.65 -9.18 2.61
N PHE A 68 -19.42 -9.40 3.10
CA PHE A 68 -19.04 -9.22 4.49
C PHE A 68 -18.07 -8.03 4.64
N GLY A 69 -18.38 -7.14 5.59
CA GLY A 69 -17.45 -6.11 6.07
C GLY A 69 -16.29 -6.77 6.81
N VAL A 70 -15.29 -7.22 6.08
CA VAL A 70 -14.07 -7.80 6.66
C VAL A 70 -13.13 -6.66 7.03
N ARG A 71 -13.02 -6.37 8.34
CA ARG A 71 -11.87 -5.63 8.87
C ARG A 71 -10.65 -6.53 8.71
N ILE A 72 -9.82 -6.27 7.70
CA ILE A 72 -8.55 -6.97 7.54
C ILE A 72 -7.57 -6.40 8.56
N SER A 73 -7.52 -7.03 9.74
CA SER A 73 -6.42 -6.88 10.70
C SER A 73 -5.53 -8.11 10.57
N LYS A 74 -4.23 -7.90 10.30
CA LYS A 74 -3.03 -8.78 10.22
C LYS A 74 -3.11 -10.32 9.98
N GLY A 75 -4.22 -11.01 10.18
CA GLY A 75 -4.35 -12.46 10.10
C GLY A 75 -4.86 -13.03 8.76
N VAL A 76 -5.23 -12.22 7.76
CA VAL A 76 -5.87 -12.71 6.51
C VAL A 76 -4.86 -13.02 5.38
N VAL A 77 -3.55 -12.99 5.65
CA VAL A 77 -2.55 -13.44 4.66
C VAL A 77 -2.57 -14.97 4.46
N GLN A 78 -3.34 -15.73 5.27
CA GLN A 78 -3.41 -17.20 5.19
C GLN A 78 -4.55 -17.78 4.34
N LEU A 79 -5.42 -16.98 3.71
CA LEU A 79 -6.63 -17.50 3.03
C LEU A 79 -6.61 -17.37 1.50
N LEU A 80 -5.44 -17.50 0.88
CA LEU A 80 -5.28 -17.52 -0.59
C LEU A 80 -4.39 -18.71 -1.02
N GLU A 81 -4.74 -19.91 -0.58
CA GLU A 81 -4.35 -21.18 -1.23
C GLU A 81 -5.56 -21.81 -1.92
#